data_AF-A0A7C7PVZ0-F1
#
_entry.id   AF-A0A7C7PVZ0-F1
#
_cell.length_a   1.000
_cell.length_b   1.000
_cell.length_c   1.000
_cell.angle_alpha   90.00
_cell.angle_beta   90.00
_cell.angle_gamma   90.00
#
_symmetry.space_group_name_H-M   'P 1'
#
loop_
_entity.id
_entity.type
_entity.pdbx_description
1 polymer ?
#
loop_
_entity_poly.entity_id
_entity_poly.type
_entity_poly.pdbx_seq_one_letter_code
_entity_poly.pdbx_strand_id
1 'polypeptide(L)'
;MGEHYSKPQWLSIADKLLELNAVEIGEYKVYHLKDRGIDILKGNEEVSIRESRLAVSKATKKKAKYFDDYEVETFDRFRVLRKEIATANKVPPYVVF
;
A
#
# COMPACT_ATOMS: atom_id res chain seq x y z
N MET A 1 -1.80 19.31 14.89
CA MET A 1 -3.22 18.91 14.78
C MET A 1 -3.27 17.49 14.20
N GLY A 2 -3.99 16.57 14.85
CA GLY A 2 -4.17 15.19 14.35
C GLY A 2 -3.20 14.12 14.87
N GLU A 3 -2.46 14.41 15.94
CA GLU A 3 -1.45 13.52 16.53
C GLU A 3 -2.05 12.31 17.29
N HIS A 4 -3.35 12.35 17.60
CA HIS A 4 -4.04 11.29 18.33
C HIS A 4 -4.40 10.07 17.47
N TYR A 5 -4.28 10.18 16.14
CA TYR A 5 -4.55 9.09 15.21
C TYR A 5 -3.30 8.73 14.40
N SER A 6 -3.08 7.44 14.26
CA SER A 6 -2.03 6.88 13.40
C SER A 6 -2.39 7.03 11.91
N LYS A 7 -1.39 6.89 11.03
CA LYS A 7 -1.59 6.95 9.58
C LYS A 7 -2.70 5.98 9.06
N PRO A 8 -2.77 4.71 9.48
CA PRO A 8 -3.86 3.81 9.07
C PRO A 8 -5.25 4.30 9.51
N GLN A 9 -5.35 4.93 10.68
CA GLN A 9 -6.61 5.50 11.16
C GLN A 9 -7.03 6.68 10.30
N TRP A 10 -6.10 7.58 9.97
CA TRP A 10 -6.36 8.67 9.04
C TRP A 10 -6.80 8.19 7.65
N LEU A 11 -6.24 7.08 7.16
CA LEU A 11 -6.71 6.46 5.91
C LEU A 11 -8.14 5.94 6.05
N SER A 12 -8.47 5.25 7.14
CA SER A 12 -9.86 4.81 7.35
C SER A 12 -10.85 5.96 7.49
N ILE A 13 -10.42 7.11 8.05
CA ILE A 13 -11.24 8.32 8.11
C ILE A 13 -11.45 8.87 6.70
N ALA A 14 -10.39 8.96 5.89
CA ALA A 14 -10.47 9.40 4.49
C ALA A 14 -11.39 8.50 3.65
N ASP A 15 -11.27 7.18 3.79
CA ASP A 15 -12.16 6.22 3.13
C ASP A 15 -13.62 6.46 3.52
N LYS A 16 -13.88 6.74 4.80
CA LYS A 16 -15.25 7.04 5.26
C LYS A 16 -15.79 8.33 4.64
N LEU A 17 -14.96 9.36 4.50
CA LEU A 17 -15.37 10.62 3.89
C LEU A 17 -15.64 10.47 2.38
N LEU A 18 -14.90 9.60 1.69
CA LEU A 18 -15.18 9.21 0.30
C LEU A 18 -16.53 8.48 0.20
N GLU A 19 -16.78 7.48 1.06
CA GLU A 19 -18.07 6.77 1.10
C GLU A 19 -19.26 7.69 1.34
N LEU A 20 -19.08 8.74 2.14
CA LEU A 20 -20.12 9.71 2.46
C LEU A 20 -20.34 10.76 1.35
N ASN A 21 -19.54 10.74 0.28
CA ASN A 21 -19.47 11.80 -0.72
C ASN A 21 -19.18 13.18 -0.10
N ALA A 22 -18.40 13.22 0.98
CA ALA A 22 -17.86 14.48 1.53
C ALA A 22 -16.63 14.96 0.74
N VAL A 23 -15.88 14.01 0.19
CA VAL A 23 -14.72 14.23 -0.67
C VAL A 23 -14.81 13.30 -1.89
N GLU A 24 -14.11 13.65 -2.95
CA GLU A 24 -13.86 12.79 -4.10
C GLU A 24 -12.40 12.84 -4.54
N ILE A 25 -12.02 11.90 -5.38
CA ILE A 25 -10.69 11.81 -5.96
C ILE A 25 -10.79 12.29 -7.41
N GLY A 26 -10.14 13.41 -7.72
CA GLY A 26 -10.02 13.96 -9.06
C GLY A 26 -8.83 13.39 -9.82
N GLU A 27 -8.46 14.08 -10.90
CA GLU A 27 -7.28 13.71 -11.68
C GLU A 27 -6.01 13.72 -10.82
N TYR A 28 -5.07 12.83 -11.14
CA TYR A 28 -3.81 12.67 -10.40
C TYR A 28 -3.95 12.33 -8.92
N LYS A 29 -5.09 11.74 -8.51
CA LYS A 29 -5.37 11.30 -7.13
C LYS A 29 -5.43 12.46 -6.12
N VAL A 30 -5.78 13.66 -6.57
CA VAL A 30 -6.01 14.82 -5.70
C VAL A 30 -7.40 14.73 -5.08
N TYR A 31 -7.53 15.09 -3.82
CA TYR A 31 -8.81 15.13 -3.14
C TYR A 31 -9.53 16.47 -3.39
N HIS A 32 -10.80 16.40 -3.77
CA HIS A 32 -11.70 17.56 -3.91
C HIS A 32 -12.86 17.49 -2.92
N LEU A 33 -13.17 18.62 -2.31
CA LEU A 33 -14.32 18.78 -1.42
C LEU A 33 -15.62 18.82 -2.21
N LYS A 34 -16.63 18.08 -1.75
CA LYS A 34 -18.02 18.21 -2.22
C LYS A 34 -18.81 19.13 -1.29
N ASP A 35 -20.00 19.54 -1.72
CA ASP A 35 -20.92 20.38 -0.93
C ASP A 35 -21.13 19.85 0.49
N ARG A 36 -21.36 18.53 0.60
CA ARG A 36 -21.51 17.87 1.91
C ARG A 36 -20.26 18.01 2.78
N GLY A 37 -19.07 17.89 2.20
CA GLY A 37 -17.83 18.10 2.94
C GLY A 37 -17.65 19.54 3.42
N ILE A 38 -18.16 20.52 2.65
CA ILE A 38 -18.19 21.93 3.06
C ILE A 38 -19.10 22.10 4.28
N ASP A 39 -20.27 21.48 4.30
CA ASP A 39 -21.19 21.53 5.44
C ASP A 39 -20.62 20.87 6.70
N ILE A 40 -19.93 19.73 6.53
CA ILE A 40 -19.20 19.07 7.63
C ILE A 40 -18.11 19.99 8.19
N LEU A 41 -17.31 20.63 7.32
CA LEU A 41 -16.25 21.56 7.76
C LEU A 41 -16.79 22.82 8.45
N LYS A 42 -17.98 23.28 8.05
CA LYS A 42 -18.68 24.39 8.72
C LYS A 42 -19.29 24.00 10.06
N GLY A 43 -19.33 22.70 10.39
CA GLY A 43 -19.98 22.18 11.60
C GLY A 43 -21.50 22.07 11.48
N ASN A 44 -22.06 22.15 10.28
CA ASN A 44 -23.50 22.01 10.03
C ASN A 44 -23.94 20.53 10.03
N GLU A 45 -23.00 19.61 9.81
CA GLU A 45 -23.25 18.17 9.78
C GLU A 45 -22.17 17.42 10.58
N GLU A 46 -22.58 16.54 11.49
CA GLU A 46 -21.69 15.65 12.23
C GLU A 46 -21.43 14.34 11.49
N VAL A 47 -20.19 13.84 11.62
CA VAL A 47 -19.77 12.56 11.04
C VAL A 47 -19.41 11.57 12.13
N SER A 48 -20.16 10.47 12.20
CA SER A 48 -19.89 9.37 13.14
C SER A 48 -19.16 8.22 12.45
N ILE A 49 -18.02 7.81 13.03
CA ILE A 49 -17.22 6.67 12.57
C ILE A 49 -17.23 5.59 13.65
N ARG A 50 -17.58 4.36 13.28
CA ARG A 50 -17.54 3.23 14.21
C ARG A 50 -16.11 3.00 14.68
N GLU A 51 -15.92 2.85 15.99
CA GLU A 51 -14.61 2.60 16.61
C GLU A 51 -13.90 1.38 16.01
N SER A 52 -14.65 0.34 15.62
CA SER A 52 -14.11 -0.84 14.97
C SER A 52 -13.40 -0.57 13.63
N ARG A 53 -13.74 0.52 12.92
CA ARG A 53 -13.03 0.94 11.70
C ARG A 53 -11.71 1.64 12.00
N LEU A 54 -11.57 2.20 13.20
CA LEU A 54 -10.34 2.84 13.68
C LEU A 54 -9.41 1.84 14.38
N ALA A 55 -9.83 0.57 14.50
CA ALA A 55 -9.01 -0.50 15.06
C ALA A 55 -7.84 -0.82 14.12
N VAL A 56 -6.64 -0.42 14.50
CA VAL A 56 -5.43 -0.80 13.77
C VAL A 56 -5.04 -2.21 14.20
N SER A 57 -5.36 -3.20 13.37
CA SER A 57 -4.76 -4.52 13.49
C SER A 57 -3.25 -4.36 13.39
N LYS A 58 -2.51 -4.76 14.45
CA LYS A 58 -1.06 -4.88 14.36
C LYS A 58 -0.78 -5.95 13.32
N ALA A 59 -0.48 -5.53 12.09
CA ALA A 59 0.01 -6.43 11.07
C ALA A 59 1.26 -7.11 11.63
N THR A 60 1.14 -8.38 12.02
CA THR A 60 2.29 -9.21 12.31
C THR A 60 3.11 -9.22 11.04
N LYS A 61 4.27 -8.55 11.06
CA LYS A 61 5.24 -8.65 9.97
C LYS A 61 5.50 -10.14 9.80
N LYS A 62 4.90 -10.76 8.78
CA LYS A 62 5.25 -12.12 8.38
C LYS A 62 6.73 -12.01 8.01
N LYS A 63 7.61 -12.53 8.87
CA LYS A 63 9.01 -12.73 8.49
C LYS A 63 8.95 -13.50 7.17
N ALA A 64 9.70 -13.03 6.17
CA ALA A 64 9.87 -13.81 4.96
C ALA A 64 10.30 -15.21 5.42
N LYS A 65 9.49 -16.23 5.09
CA LYS A 65 9.92 -17.62 5.23
C LYS A 65 11.04 -17.75 4.21
N TYR A 66 12.29 -17.69 4.68
CA TYR A 66 13.41 -18.15 3.90
C TYR A 66 13.19 -19.64 3.68
N PHE A 67 13.08 -20.05 2.43
CA PHE A 67 13.07 -21.46 2.06
C PHE A 67 14.50 -21.94 2.28
N ASP A 68 14.73 -22.76 3.31
CA ASP A 68 16.06 -23.35 3.60
C ASP A 68 16.28 -24.64 2.79
N ASP A 69 15.30 -25.03 1.99
CA ASP A 69 15.22 -26.29 1.24
C ASP A 69 15.57 -26.14 -0.24
N TYR A 70 16.21 -25.04 -0.66
CA TYR A 70 16.72 -24.95 -2.04
C TYR A 70 18.08 -25.63 -2.16
N GLU A 71 18.23 -26.42 -3.21
CA GLU A 71 19.48 -27.08 -3.52
C GLU A 71 20.49 -26.05 -4.09
N VAL A 72 21.45 -25.66 -3.25
CA VAL A 72 22.48 -24.65 -3.57
C VAL A 72 23.19 -24.95 -4.88
N GLU A 73 23.50 -26.23 -5.15
CA GLU A 73 24.15 -26.65 -6.39
C GLU A 73 23.28 -26.35 -7.62
N THR A 74 21.98 -26.56 -7.53
CA THR A 74 21.06 -26.22 -8.62
C THR A 74 20.99 -24.72 -8.84
N PHE A 75 20.89 -23.93 -7.77
CA PHE A 75 20.93 -22.47 -7.87
C PHE A 75 22.22 -21.96 -8.54
N ASP A 76 23.38 -22.49 -8.15
CA ASP A 76 24.66 -22.09 -8.75
C ASP A 76 24.76 -22.47 -10.23
N ARG A 77 24.26 -23.64 -10.63
CA ARG A 77 24.18 -24.03 -12.05
C ARG A 77 23.33 -23.03 -12.85
N PHE A 78 22.15 -22.65 -12.34
CA PHE A 78 21.31 -21.64 -12.98
C PHE A 78 21.98 -20.26 -13.03
N ARG A 79 22.71 -19.89 -11.98
CA ARG A 79 23.44 -18.62 -11.91
C ARG A 79 24.53 -18.52 -12.99
N VAL A 80 25.27 -19.60 -13.22
CA VAL A 80 26.28 -19.69 -14.28
C VAL A 80 25.60 -19.60 -15.65
N LEU A 81 24.58 -20.43 -15.90
CA LEU A 81 23.85 -20.43 -17.17
C LEU A 81 23.24 -19.06 -17.51
N ARG A 82 22.65 -18.39 -16.51
CA ARG A 82 22.12 -17.02 -16.63
C ARG A 82 23.19 -16.05 -17.12
N LYS A 83 24.39 -16.12 -16.56
CA LYS A 83 25.51 -15.24 -16.95
C LYS A 83 25.98 -15.52 -18.38
N GLU A 84 26.05 -16.77 -18.78
CA GLU A 84 26.45 -17.17 -20.13
C GLU A 84 25.49 -16.62 -21.19
N ILE A 85 24.18 -16.85 -20.99
CA ILE A 85 23.13 -16.34 -21.89
C ILE A 85 23.14 -14.82 -21.95
N ALA A 86 23.25 -14.15 -20.80
CA ALA A 86 23.28 -12.70 -20.70
C ALA A 86 24.48 -12.10 -21.45
N THR A 87 25.65 -12.72 -21.31
CA THR A 87 26.88 -12.32 -22.00
C THR A 87 26.73 -12.50 -23.51
N ALA A 88 26.20 -13.64 -23.96
CA ALA A 88 25.99 -13.93 -25.38
C ALA A 88 25.01 -12.95 -26.04
N ASN A 89 23.95 -12.55 -25.31
CA ASN A 89 22.92 -11.65 -25.82
C ASN A 89 23.20 -10.16 -25.53
N LYS A 90 24.32 -9.83 -24.88
CA LYS A 90 24.70 -8.45 -24.47
C LYS A 90 23.61 -7.75 -23.64
N VAL A 91 23.00 -8.49 -22.72
CA VAL A 91 21.99 -7.97 -21.78
C VAL A 91 22.42 -8.21 -20.34
N PRO A 92 21.89 -7.45 -19.36
CA PRO A 92 22.19 -7.72 -17.96
C PRO A 92 21.66 -9.10 -17.48
N PRO A 93 22.37 -9.81 -16.57
CA PRO A 93 21.93 -11.13 -16.10
C PRO A 93 20.53 -11.19 -15.47
N TYR A 94 20.08 -10.11 -14.85
CA TYR A 94 18.76 -10.05 -14.19
C TYR A 94 17.58 -9.98 -15.17
N VAL A 95 17.81 -9.84 -16.48
CA VAL A 95 16.75 -9.93 -17.50
C VAL A 95 16.65 -11.32 -18.13
N VAL A 96 17.58 -12.22 -17.80
CA VAL A 96 17.57 -13.62 -18.22
C VAL A 96 17.10 -14.42 -17.02
N PHE A 97 15.95 -15.09 -17.11
CA PHE A 97 15.16 -15.54 -15.95
C PHE A 97 14.59 -14.39 -15.11
#